data_AF-A0A412Y0J1-F1
#
_entry.id   AF-A0A412Y0J1-F1
#
_cell.length_a   1.000
_cell.length_b   1.000
_cell.length_c   1.000
_cell.angle_alpha   90.00
_cell.angle_beta   90.00
_cell.angle_gamma   90.00
#
_symmetry.space_group_name_H-M   'P 1'
#
loop_
_entity.id
_entity.type
_entity.pdbx_description
1 polymer ?
#
loop_
_entity_poly.entity_id
_entity_poly.type
_entity_poly.pdbx_seq_one_letter_code
_entity_poly.pdbx_strand_id
1 'polypeptide(L)'
;MKRERNIITIDEYGRLDIPTDTAAIWMTEAEIVELFGTTAGVVSSAIKTIIKSDALNDYEVCKCIRLDSGNNTDVYNMEVVVALAFRLNTYPTSVFRKWLVKTATAPRRTTPPIVIRYKDGLPN
;
A
#
# COMPACT_ATOMS: atom_id res chain seq x y z
N MET A 1 6.82 -0.66 24.38
CA MET A 1 7.23 -1.26 23.09
C MET A 1 6.46 -0.57 21.99
N LYS A 2 7.12 0.14 21.07
CA LYS A 2 6.45 0.62 19.85
C LYS A 2 6.11 -0.62 19.02
N ARG A 3 4.84 -0.88 18.72
CA ARG A 3 4.48 -1.84 17.68
C ARG A 3 5.04 -1.31 16.36
N GLU A 4 5.91 -2.08 15.71
CA GLU A 4 6.23 -1.83 14.31
C GLU A 4 4.92 -1.99 13.52
N ARG A 5 4.35 -0.86 13.08
CA ARG A 5 3.18 -0.89 12.21
C ARG A 5 3.68 -1.09 10.78
N ASN A 6 2.97 -1.90 10.00
CA ASN A 6 3.23 -2.08 8.57
C ASN A 6 2.81 -0.81 7.82
N ILE A 7 3.64 0.23 7.89
CA ILE A 7 3.39 1.53 7.27
C ILE A 7 4.43 1.82 6.21
N ILE A 8 4.02 2.61 5.23
CA ILE A 8 4.91 3.09 4.17
C ILE A 8 5.56 4.39 4.67
N THR A 9 6.86 4.54 4.44
CA THR A 9 7.56 5.80 4.75
C THR A 9 8.41 6.26 3.57
N ILE A 10 8.63 7.57 3.49
CA ILE A 10 9.56 8.18 2.53
C ILE A 10 10.55 9.00 3.34
N ASP A 11 11.84 8.69 3.24
CA ASP A 11 12.88 9.44 3.93
C ASP A 11 13.16 10.80 3.28
N GLU A 12 13.99 11.62 3.93
CA GLU A 12 14.40 12.95 3.44
C GLU A 12 15.12 12.92 2.07
N TYR A 13 15.67 11.77 1.68
CA TYR A 13 16.33 11.55 0.39
C TYR A 13 15.36 11.03 -0.68
N GLY A 14 14.08 10.86 -0.35
CA GLY A 14 13.06 10.31 -1.24
C GLY A 14 13.14 8.79 -1.42
N ARG A 15 13.78 8.07 -0.50
CA ARG A 15 13.78 6.60 -0.50
C ARG A 15 12.50 6.10 0.14
N LEU A 16 11.82 5.24 -0.60
CA LEU A 16 10.55 4.65 -0.20
C LEU A 16 10.81 3.32 0.51
N ASP A 17 10.37 3.22 1.76
CA ASP A 17 10.37 1.98 2.54
C ASP A 17 8.96 1.41 2.62
N ILE A 18 8.83 0.14 2.24
CA ILE A 18 7.54 -0.53 2.11
C ILE A 18 7.63 -1.91 2.75
N PRO A 19 6.69 -2.24 3.66
CA PRO A 19 6.59 -3.57 4.22
C PRO A 19 6.51 -4.65 3.14
N THR A 20 7.24 -5.75 3.33
CA THR A 20 7.24 -6.89 2.40
C THR A 20 5.83 -7.44 2.17
N ASP A 21 5.03 -7.51 3.24
CA ASP A 21 3.62 -7.87 3.13
C ASP A 21 2.76 -6.62 2.90
N THR A 22 2.59 -6.28 1.62
CA THR A 22 1.78 -5.13 1.21
C THR A 22 0.29 -5.27 1.55
N ALA A 23 -0.22 -6.49 1.76
CA ALA A 23 -1.61 -6.73 2.15
C ALA A 23 -1.87 -6.42 3.63
N ALA A 24 -0.81 -6.43 4.45
CA ALA A 24 -0.88 -6.07 5.85
C ALA A 24 -0.72 -4.55 6.11
N ILE A 25 -0.63 -3.73 5.05
CA ILE A 25 -0.50 -2.28 5.17
C ILE A 25 -1.86 -1.67 5.56
N TRP A 26 -1.87 -1.01 6.71
CA TRP A 26 -2.99 -0.23 7.22
C TRP A 26 -2.44 1.05 7.85
N MET A 27 -2.82 2.20 7.28
CA MET A 27 -2.28 3.50 7.67
C MET A 27 -3.39 4.42 8.16
N THR A 28 -3.14 5.12 9.26
CA THR A 28 -3.99 6.21 9.73
C THR A 28 -3.91 7.42 8.81
N GLU A 29 -4.90 8.31 8.87
CA GLU A 29 -4.84 9.59 8.14
C GLU A 29 -3.55 10.36 8.45
N ALA A 30 -3.12 10.39 9.72
CA ALA A 30 -1.91 11.09 10.14
C ALA A 30 -0.64 10.52 9.47
N GLU A 31 -0.54 9.20 9.35
CA GLU A 31 0.59 8.55 8.66
C GLU A 31 0.57 8.81 7.16
N ILE A 32 -0.62 8.90 6.55
CA ILE A 32 -0.76 9.25 5.13
C ILE A 32 -0.40 10.72 4.87
N VAL A 33 -0.78 11.61 5.79
CA VAL A 33 -0.41 13.03 5.77
C VAL A 33 1.11 13.18 5.80
N GLU A 34 1.78 12.44 6.68
CA GLU A 34 3.24 12.40 6.77
C GLU A 34 3.86 11.81 5.49
N LEU A 35 3.39 10.65 5.04
CA LEU A 35 3.86 9.97 3.83
C LEU A 35 3.82 10.88 2.60
N PHE A 36 2.71 11.61 2.40
CA PHE A 36 2.51 12.44 1.22
C PHE A 36 2.91 13.90 1.38
N GLY A 37 3.39 14.30 2.56
CA GLY A 37 3.82 15.67 2.83
C GLY A 37 2.72 16.70 2.54
N THR A 38 1.50 16.42 3.00
CA THR A 38 0.31 17.25 2.76
C THR A 38 -0.35 17.65 4.09
N THR A 39 -1.59 18.14 4.08
CA THR A 39 -2.35 18.48 5.28
C THR A 39 -3.50 17.50 5.50
N ALA A 40 -3.90 17.32 6.76
CA ALA A 40 -5.05 16.48 7.11
C ALA A 40 -6.32 16.89 6.36
N GLY A 41 -6.61 18.20 6.24
CA GLY A 41 -7.79 18.67 5.51
C GLY A 41 -7.84 18.22 4.04
N VAL A 42 -6.68 18.17 3.37
CA VAL A 42 -6.56 17.69 2.00
C VAL A 42 -6.78 16.17 1.93
N VAL A 43 -6.17 15.41 2.83
CA VAL A 43 -6.33 13.94 2.89
C VAL A 43 -7.77 13.56 3.21
N SER A 44 -8.33 14.09 4.30
CA SER A 44 -9.75 13.94 4.68
C SER A 44 -10.70 14.20 3.50
N SER A 45 -10.50 15.29 2.77
CA SER A 45 -11.36 15.66 1.63
C SER A 45 -11.20 14.68 0.47
N ALA A 46 -9.98 14.24 0.19
CA ALA A 46 -9.69 13.27 -0.85
C ALA A 46 -10.27 11.89 -0.52
N ILE A 47 -10.12 11.41 0.71
CA ILE A 47 -10.71 10.15 1.19
C ILE A 47 -12.23 10.17 1.07
N LYS A 48 -12.89 11.23 1.56
CA LYS A 48 -14.35 11.41 1.41
C LYS A 48 -14.79 11.34 -0.05
N THR A 49 -13.99 11.87 -0.96
CA THR A 49 -14.31 11.85 -2.39
C THR A 49 -14.02 10.49 -3.04
N ILE A 50 -13.08 9.69 -2.52
CA ILE A 50 -12.85 8.29 -2.94
C ILE A 50 -14.04 7.44 -2.51
N ILE A 51 -14.40 7.51 -1.23
CA ILE A 51 -15.54 6.80 -0.64
C ILE A 51 -16.84 7.14 -1.40
N LYS A 52 -17.14 8.43 -1.60
CA LYS A 52 -18.33 8.87 -2.35
C LYS A 52 -18.36 8.43 -3.81
N SER A 53 -17.21 8.12 -4.41
CA SER A 53 -17.17 7.67 -5.80
C SER A 53 -17.58 6.20 -5.94
N ASP A 54 -17.73 5.46 -4.84
CA ASP A 54 -18.08 4.03 -4.79
C ASP A 54 -17.13 3.14 -5.62
N ALA A 55 -15.94 3.67 -5.92
CA ALA A 55 -14.91 2.99 -6.69
C ALA A 55 -14.15 1.95 -5.84
N LEU A 56 -14.19 2.11 -4.51
CA LEU A 56 -13.65 1.18 -3.53
C LEU A 56 -14.76 0.80 -2.55
N ASN A 57 -14.79 -0.46 -2.13
CA ASN A 57 -15.71 -0.90 -1.09
C ASN A 57 -15.21 -0.41 0.28
N ASP A 58 -15.85 0.60 0.85
CA ASP A 58 -15.50 1.19 2.13
C ASP A 58 -15.29 0.15 3.25
N TYR A 59 -16.09 -0.92 3.27
CA TYR A 59 -15.99 -1.98 4.28
C TYR A 59 -14.70 -2.81 4.15
N GLU A 60 -14.12 -2.89 2.96
CA GLU A 60 -12.89 -3.62 2.70
C GLU A 60 -11.65 -2.75 2.88
N VAL A 61 -11.77 -1.45 2.61
CA VAL A 61 -10.62 -0.54 2.54
C VAL A 61 -10.45 0.37 3.77
N CYS A 62 -11.48 0.51 4.60
CA CYS A 62 -11.48 1.32 5.81
C CYS A 62 -11.84 0.49 7.05
N LYS A 63 -11.09 0.67 8.15
CA LYS A 63 -11.38 0.05 9.44
C LYS A 63 -11.16 1.04 10.56
N CYS A 64 -12.05 1.04 11.55
CA CYS A 64 -11.84 1.76 12.80
C CYS A 64 -11.09 0.87 13.79
N ILE A 65 -9.93 1.33 14.28
CA ILE A 65 -9.14 0.65 15.31
C ILE A 65 -9.06 1.49 16.58
N ARG A 66 -8.86 0.83 17.73
CA ARG A 66 -8.61 1.52 19.00
C ARG A 66 -7.12 1.69 19.21
N LEU A 67 -6.69 2.93 19.40
CA LEU A 67 -5.32 3.28 19.78
C LEU A 67 -5.06 2.97 21.25
N ASP A 68 -3.78 2.85 21.61
CA ASP A 68 -3.35 2.67 23.00
C ASP A 68 -3.78 3.83 23.91
N SER A 69 -4.02 5.02 23.32
CA SER A 69 -4.60 6.18 24.01
C SER A 69 -6.08 6.01 24.39
N GLY A 70 -6.72 4.92 23.98
CA GLY A 70 -8.14 4.66 24.18
C GLY A 70 -9.06 5.30 23.13
N ASN A 71 -8.51 6.13 22.25
CA ASN A 71 -9.25 6.78 21.17
C ASN A 71 -9.38 5.84 19.96
N ASN A 72 -10.49 5.96 19.25
CA ASN A 72 -10.71 5.26 17.98
C ASN A 72 -10.14 6.10 16.83
N THR A 73 -9.58 5.45 15.82
CA THR A 73 -9.10 6.10 14.60
C THR A 73 -9.33 5.20 13.39
N ASP A 74 -9.60 5.84 12.25
CA ASP A 74 -9.75 5.14 10.99
C ASP A 74 -8.38 4.84 10.38
N VAL A 75 -8.23 3.61 9.89
CA VAL A 75 -7.08 3.16 9.11
C VAL A 75 -7.52 2.71 7.73
N TYR A 76 -6.64 2.96 6.77
CA TYR A 76 -6.89 2.76 5.35
C TYR A 76 -5.87 1.80 4.76
N ASN A 77 -6.32 0.90 3.89
CA ASN A 77 -5.47 -0.07 3.24
C ASN A 77 -4.66 0.53 2.07
N MET A 78 -3.87 -0.31 1.41
CA MET A 78 -3.03 0.10 0.27
C MET A 78 -3.84 0.69 -0.90
N GLU A 79 -5.07 0.26 -1.14
CA GLU A 79 -5.87 0.76 -2.27
C GLU A 79 -6.23 2.23 -2.09
N VAL A 80 -6.58 2.64 -0.88
CA VAL A 80 -6.81 4.06 -0.56
C VAL A 80 -5.52 4.85 -0.71
N VAL A 81 -4.38 4.33 -0.24
CA VAL A 81 -3.07 4.99 -0.39
C VAL A 81 -2.72 5.20 -1.87
N VAL A 82 -2.97 4.20 -2.72
CA VAL A 82 -2.80 4.32 -4.19
C VAL A 82 -3.73 5.37 -4.77
N ALA A 83 -5.02 5.32 -4.44
CA ALA A 83 -6.00 6.27 -4.95
C ALA A 83 -5.64 7.72 -4.57
N LEU A 84 -5.19 7.93 -3.33
CA LEU A 84 -4.69 9.23 -2.86
C LEU A 84 -3.44 9.66 -3.62
N ALA A 85 -2.49 8.75 -3.86
CA ALA A 85 -1.30 9.06 -4.64
C ALA A 85 -1.61 9.55 -6.05
N PHE A 86 -2.74 9.19 -6.67
CA PHE A 86 -3.15 9.71 -7.98
C PHE A 86 -4.01 10.98 -7.90
N ARG A 87 -4.65 11.25 -6.77
CA ARG A 87 -5.43 12.48 -6.54
C ARG A 87 -4.58 13.67 -6.08
N LEU A 88 -3.49 13.39 -5.38
CA LEU A 88 -2.60 14.41 -4.81
C LEU A 88 -1.43 14.71 -5.74
N ASN A 89 -0.97 15.96 -5.72
CA ASN A 89 0.14 16.43 -6.55
C ASN A 89 1.30 16.98 -5.70
N THR A 90 1.88 16.12 -4.87
CA THR A 90 3.07 16.44 -4.05
C THR A 90 4.30 15.67 -4.55
N TYR A 91 5.50 16.12 -4.17
CA TYR A 91 6.73 15.39 -4.52
C TYR A 91 6.72 13.93 -4.02
N PRO A 92 6.37 13.64 -2.75
CA PRO A 92 6.31 12.25 -2.26
C PRO A 92 5.31 11.38 -3.03
N THR A 93 4.16 11.92 -3.46
CA THR A 93 3.21 11.16 -4.31
C THR A 93 3.81 10.81 -5.67
N SER A 94 4.67 11.66 -6.23
CA SER A 94 5.39 11.36 -7.48
C SER A 94 6.40 10.22 -7.30
N VAL A 95 7.13 10.20 -6.17
CA VAL A 95 8.03 9.10 -5.79
C VAL A 95 7.26 7.79 -5.66
N PHE A 96 6.15 7.82 -4.92
CA PHE A 96 5.29 6.65 -4.73
C PHE A 96 4.71 6.12 -6.05
N ARG A 97 4.20 6.99 -6.92
CA ARG A 97 3.68 6.60 -8.26
C ARG A 97 4.77 5.94 -9.11
N LYS A 98 5.99 6.48 -9.13
CA LYS A 98 7.12 5.88 -9.88
C LYS A 98 7.46 4.50 -9.37
N TRP A 99 7.48 4.32 -8.04
CA TRP A 99 7.68 3.00 -7.44
C TRP A 99 6.54 2.04 -7.83
N LEU A 100 5.28 2.47 -7.71
CA LEU A 100 4.12 1.64 -8.00
C LEU A 100 4.15 1.12 -9.45
N VAL A 101 4.42 2.03 -10.41
CA VAL A 101 4.54 1.65 -11.83
C VAL A 101 5.69 0.66 -12.01
N LYS A 102 6.88 0.97 -11.47
CA LYS A 102 8.05 0.08 -11.57
C LYS A 102 7.75 -1.32 -11.03
N THR A 103 7.09 -1.40 -9.88
CA THR A 103 6.72 -2.66 -9.22
C THR A 103 5.65 -3.42 -10.00
N ALA A 104 4.61 -2.75 -10.49
CA ALA A 104 3.54 -3.37 -11.26
C ALA A 104 4.01 -3.90 -12.62
N THR A 105 4.99 -3.24 -13.24
CA THR A 105 5.56 -3.64 -14.55
C THR A 105 6.76 -4.58 -14.44
N ALA A 106 7.26 -4.86 -13.22
CA ALA A 106 8.42 -5.72 -13.05
C ALA A 106 8.08 -7.14 -13.53
N PRO A 107 8.98 -7.79 -14.31
CA PRO A 107 8.78 -9.19 -14.70
C PRO A 107 8.63 -10.04 -13.43
N ARG A 108 7.52 -10.77 -13.32
CA ARG A 108 7.38 -11.77 -12.26
C ARG A 108 8.47 -12.80 -12.47
N ARG A 109 9.44 -12.86 -11.55
CA ARG A 109 10.42 -13.94 -11.49
C ARG A 109 9.67 -15.21 -11.14
N THR A 110 9.12 -15.87 -12.16
CA THR A 110 8.69 -17.25 -12.06
C THR A 110 9.98 -18.06 -12.00
N THR A 111 10.21 -18.76 -10.90
CA THR A 111 11.22 -19.82 -10.89
C THR A 111 10.85 -20.74 -12.06
N PRO A 112 11.73 -20.90 -13.07
CA PRO A 112 11.40 -21.75 -14.20
C PRO A 112 11.04 -23.15 -13.67
N PRO A 113 9.97 -23.78 -14.18
CA PRO A 113 9.58 -25.10 -13.72
C PRO A 113 10.73 -26.08 -13.93
N ILE A 114 11.03 -26.89 -12.91
CA ILE A 114 11.96 -28.01 -13.06
C ILE A 114 11.26 -29.08 -13.89
N VAL A 115 11.69 -29.29 -15.13
CA VAL A 115 11.15 -30.33 -16.01
C VAL A 115 11.99 -31.61 -15.84
N ILE A 116 11.46 -32.59 -15.12
CA ILE A 116 12.05 -33.93 -15.04
C ILE A 116 11.48 -34.76 -16.20
N ARG A 117 12.31 -35.10 -17.20
CA ARG A 117 11.93 -36.10 -18.22
C ARG A 117 12.32 -37.48 -17.74
N TYR A 118 11.34 -38.34 -17.49
CA TYR A 118 11.58 -39.77 -17.32
C TYR A 118 11.70 -40.42 -18.71
N LYS A 119 12.69 -41.29 -18.91
CA LYS A 119 12.70 -42.20 -20.06
C LYS A 119 11.81 -43.38 -19.66
N ASP A 120 10.67 -43.54 -20.33
CA ASP A 120 9.89 -44.77 -20.22
C ASP A 120 10.77 -45.94 -20.69
N GLY A 121 11.26 -46.73 -19.73
CA GLY A 121 11.82 -48.04 -20.01
C GLY A 121 10.67 -48.95 -20.38
N LEU A 122 10.62 -49.41 -21.64
CA LEU A 122 9.75 -50.53 -22.00
C LEU A 122 10.13 -51.74 -21.14
N PRO A 123 9.18 -52.37 -20.41
CA PRO A 123 9.40 -53.71 -19.92
C PRO A 123 9.38 -54.67 -21.12
N ASN A 124 10.45 -55.44 -21.27
CA ASN A 124 10.52 -56.61 -22.16
C ASN A 124 9.56 -57.71 -21.68
#